data_AF-A0A7C5TDP1-F1
#
_entry.id   AF-A0A7C5TDP1-F1
#
_cell.length_a   1.000
_cell.length_b   1.000
_cell.length_c   1.000
_cell.angle_alpha   90.00
_cell.angle_beta   90.00
_cell.angle_gamma   90.00
#
_symmetry.space_group_name_H-M   'P 1'
#
loop_
_entity.id
_entity.type
_entity.pdbx_description
1 polymer ?
#
loop_
_entity_poly.entity_id
_entity_poly.type
_entity_poly.pdbx_seq_one_letter_code
_entity_poly.pdbx_strand_id
1 'polypeptide(L)'
;MSGQITLVIPPPSPSPSQTLYGALTKTHLYNTFLEYIKPYIEYVLNEPKAAEEEAQKLLNDTKFLYLLIILYQDAVLTVSEDKLRETYGYVRGRFKEFDIDIEDPMEIMLEHDLWKLRQIRGNFDNFVTMFLKFAMESPEDAYKYAVILTALTLLLIASLNAKTREKLESIANETRELADELELYTLTFMAALEGNEEENKVVATAGSTEELRKALEIV
;
A
#
# COMPACT_ATOMS: atom_id res chain seq x y z
N MET A 1 26.79 -9.94 23.12
CA MET A 1 26.06 -8.66 23.16
C MET A 1 25.05 -8.70 22.03
N SER A 2 23.78 -8.94 22.36
CA SER A 2 22.67 -8.96 21.40
C SER A 2 22.36 -7.52 21.01
N GLY A 3 22.69 -7.13 19.79
CA GLY A 3 22.32 -5.82 19.26
C GLY A 3 20.81 -5.77 19.06
N GLN A 4 20.11 -4.98 19.88
CA GLN A 4 18.75 -4.57 19.57
C GLN A 4 18.79 -3.79 18.26
N ILE A 5 18.30 -4.39 17.19
CA ILE A 5 17.95 -3.68 15.97
C ILE A 5 16.72 -2.85 16.34
N THR A 6 16.92 -1.57 16.59
CA THR A 6 15.82 -0.63 16.77
C THR A 6 15.07 -0.57 15.44
N LEU A 7 13.92 -1.24 15.33
CA LEU A 7 13.01 -1.11 14.20
C LEU A 7 12.62 0.37 14.09
N VAL A 8 13.11 1.03 13.04
CA VAL A 8 12.69 2.38 12.70
C VAL A 8 11.30 2.25 12.10
N ILE A 9 10.28 2.66 12.85
CA ILE A 9 8.90 2.70 12.33
C ILE A 9 8.85 3.83 11.30
N PRO A 10 8.63 3.53 10.01
CA PRO A 10 8.53 4.56 9.01
C PRO A 10 7.29 5.42 9.26
N PRO A 11 7.33 6.71 8.91
CA PRO A 11 6.13 7.56 8.92
C PRO A 11 5.05 6.94 8.02
N PRO A 12 3.76 7.31 8.20
CA PRO A 12 2.66 6.74 7.44
C PRO A 12 2.94 6.80 5.93
N SER A 13 3.12 5.64 5.29
CA SER A 13 3.38 5.56 3.85
C SER A 13 2.12 6.02 3.09
N PRO A 14 2.26 6.72 1.95
CA PRO A 14 1.17 7.00 1.04
C PRO A 14 0.54 5.71 0.57
N SER A 15 -0.71 5.84 0.19
CA SER A 15 -1.46 4.81 -0.47
C SER A 15 -0.86 4.54 -1.88
N PRO A 16 -0.83 3.29 -2.39
CA PRO A 16 -0.22 2.93 -3.69
C PRO A 16 -0.71 3.75 -4.89
N SER A 17 -1.93 4.25 -4.86
CA SER A 17 -2.47 5.15 -5.89
C SER A 17 -2.06 6.61 -5.76
N GLN A 18 -1.68 7.08 -4.58
CA GLN A 18 -1.24 8.46 -4.33
C GLN A 18 0.14 8.73 -4.96
N THR A 19 1.15 7.92 -4.62
CA THR A 19 1.52 6.81 -5.49
C THR A 19 1.39 7.07 -6.98
N LEU A 20 0.72 6.21 -7.73
CA LEU A 20 0.56 6.31 -9.19
C LEU A 20 0.03 7.63 -9.78
N TYR A 21 -0.75 8.42 -9.06
CA TYR A 21 -1.37 9.64 -9.60
C TYR A 21 -0.33 10.63 -10.15
N GLY A 22 0.82 10.76 -9.51
CA GLY A 22 1.82 11.67 -10.06
C GLY A 22 2.50 11.15 -11.34
N ALA A 23 2.44 9.84 -11.63
CA ALA A 23 2.95 9.27 -12.88
C ALA A 23 2.09 9.74 -14.05
N LEU A 24 0.80 9.96 -13.77
CA LEU A 24 -0.20 10.45 -14.71
C LEU A 24 -0.20 11.99 -14.83
N THR A 25 0.18 12.73 -13.77
CA THR A 25 0.19 14.20 -13.78
C THR A 25 1.52 14.86 -14.19
N LYS A 26 2.61 14.09 -14.32
CA LYS A 26 3.93 14.57 -14.79
C LYS A 26 4.48 15.79 -14.01
N THR A 27 4.15 15.92 -12.73
CA THR A 27 4.72 17.01 -11.92
C THR A 27 6.22 16.81 -11.73
N HIS A 28 6.97 17.90 -11.55
CA HIS A 28 8.43 17.82 -11.35
C HIS A 28 8.78 16.95 -10.13
N LEU A 29 8.02 17.10 -9.04
CA LEU A 29 8.12 16.29 -7.82
C LEU A 29 8.00 14.80 -8.13
N TYR A 30 7.02 14.43 -8.95
CA TYR A 30 6.79 13.03 -9.26
C TYR A 30 7.84 12.45 -10.20
N ASN A 31 8.33 13.24 -11.17
CA ASN A 31 9.46 12.83 -11.99
C ASN A 31 10.70 12.59 -11.12
N THR A 32 10.98 13.47 -10.15
CA THR A 32 12.08 13.27 -9.19
C THR A 32 11.90 11.99 -8.37
N PHE A 33 10.68 11.68 -7.94
CA PHE A 33 10.40 10.43 -7.26
C PHE A 33 10.64 9.22 -8.15
N LEU A 34 10.07 9.20 -9.37
CA LEU A 34 10.26 8.09 -10.31
C LEU A 34 11.73 7.90 -10.68
N GLU A 35 12.48 8.98 -10.90
CA GLU A 35 13.92 8.91 -11.13
C GLU A 35 14.67 8.30 -9.94
N TYR A 36 14.24 8.64 -8.71
CA TYR A 36 14.83 8.09 -7.49
C TYR A 36 14.61 6.59 -7.35
N ILE A 37 13.37 6.14 -7.54
CA ILE A 37 13.00 4.73 -7.35
C ILE A 37 13.23 3.87 -8.59
N LYS A 38 13.69 4.46 -9.70
CA LYS A 38 13.91 3.75 -10.97
C LYS A 38 14.73 2.47 -10.84
N PRO A 39 15.87 2.41 -10.11
CA PRO A 39 16.63 1.18 -9.97
C PRO A 39 15.82 0.05 -9.30
N TYR A 40 14.98 0.40 -8.34
CA TYR A 40 14.12 -0.53 -7.61
C TYR A 40 12.97 -1.03 -8.52
N ILE A 41 12.35 -0.13 -9.30
CA ILE A 41 11.35 -0.51 -10.30
C ILE A 41 11.95 -1.46 -11.34
N GLU A 42 13.15 -1.15 -11.84
CA GLU A 42 13.84 -1.99 -12.84
C GLU A 42 14.19 -3.37 -12.26
N TYR A 43 14.56 -3.44 -10.99
CA TYR A 43 14.80 -4.71 -10.30
C TYR A 43 13.50 -5.52 -10.15
N VAL A 44 12.46 -4.93 -9.58
CA VAL A 44 11.13 -5.55 -9.39
C VAL A 44 10.51 -5.98 -10.73
N LEU A 45 10.74 -5.23 -11.82
CA LEU A 45 10.31 -5.60 -13.16
C LEU A 45 10.98 -6.89 -13.70
N ASN A 46 12.13 -7.26 -13.16
CA ASN A 46 12.85 -8.48 -13.53
C ASN A 46 12.69 -9.60 -12.50
N GLU A 47 12.51 -9.25 -11.22
CA GLU A 47 12.27 -10.19 -10.11
C GLU A 47 11.12 -9.67 -9.22
N PRO A 48 9.84 -9.87 -9.62
CA PRO A 48 8.70 -9.34 -8.87
C PRO A 48 8.64 -9.80 -7.41
N LYS A 49 9.10 -11.01 -7.11
CA LYS A 49 9.17 -11.60 -5.76
C LYS A 49 10.03 -10.81 -4.78
N ALA A 50 10.95 -10.00 -5.30
CA ALA A 50 11.79 -9.16 -4.46
C ALA A 50 11.12 -7.83 -4.08
N ALA A 51 9.85 -7.59 -4.45
CA ALA A 51 9.17 -6.32 -4.18
C ALA A 51 9.16 -5.95 -2.69
N GLU A 52 8.91 -6.90 -1.80
CA GLU A 52 8.98 -6.66 -0.35
C GLU A 52 10.41 -6.35 0.12
N GLU A 53 11.42 -7.07 -0.38
CA GLU A 53 12.82 -6.82 -0.02
C GLU A 53 13.26 -5.42 -0.47
N GLU A 54 12.93 -5.02 -1.70
CA GLU A 54 13.23 -3.69 -2.22
C GLU A 54 12.45 -2.59 -1.51
N ALA A 55 11.19 -2.84 -1.13
CA ALA A 55 10.39 -1.95 -0.29
C ALA A 55 11.05 -1.72 1.08
N GLN A 56 11.54 -2.79 1.73
CA GLN A 56 12.26 -2.67 3.00
C GLN A 56 13.55 -1.86 2.85
N LYS A 57 14.30 -2.02 1.76
CA LYS A 57 15.50 -1.20 1.48
C LYS A 57 15.12 0.27 1.36
N LEU A 58 14.06 0.59 0.62
CA LEU A 58 13.57 1.96 0.45
C LEU A 58 13.08 2.57 1.77
N LEU A 59 12.36 1.82 2.61
CA LEU A 59 11.88 2.33 3.90
C LEU A 59 13.00 2.63 4.90
N ASN A 60 14.18 2.03 4.71
CA ASN A 60 15.39 2.35 5.46
C ASN A 60 16.21 3.51 4.86
N ASP A 61 15.77 4.07 3.73
CA ASP A 61 16.42 5.18 3.06
C ASP A 61 15.75 6.52 3.43
N THR A 62 16.47 7.32 4.20
CA THR A 62 16.02 8.65 4.65
C THR A 62 15.56 9.54 3.49
N LYS A 63 16.25 9.51 2.34
CA LYS A 63 15.89 10.36 1.20
C LYS A 63 14.59 9.88 0.55
N PHE A 64 14.39 8.57 0.47
CA PHE A 64 13.10 8.01 0.05
C PHE A 64 11.97 8.48 0.97
N LEU A 65 12.15 8.37 2.29
CA LEU A 65 11.13 8.78 3.26
C LEU A 65 10.73 10.25 3.13
N TYR A 66 11.70 11.16 2.89
CA TYR A 66 11.39 12.57 2.62
C TYR A 66 10.57 12.76 1.33
N LEU A 67 10.94 12.09 0.23
CA LEU A 67 10.19 12.16 -1.03
C LEU A 67 8.78 11.61 -0.84
N LEU A 68 8.65 10.49 -0.11
CA LEU A 68 7.41 9.81 0.17
C LEU A 68 6.42 10.69 0.95
N ILE A 69 6.89 11.39 1.98
CA ILE A 69 6.08 12.35 2.76
C ILE A 69 5.59 13.51 1.89
N ILE A 70 6.47 14.09 1.07
CA ILE A 70 6.11 15.25 0.23
C ILE A 70 5.07 14.83 -0.82
N LEU A 71 5.23 13.65 -1.42
CA LEU A 71 4.25 13.08 -2.34
C LEU A 71 2.91 12.80 -1.67
N TYR A 72 2.92 12.25 -0.47
CA TYR A 72 1.70 12.01 0.29
C TYR A 72 0.93 13.31 0.54
N GLN A 73 1.63 14.37 0.95
CA GLN A 73 1.02 15.69 1.17
C GLN A 73 0.41 16.26 -0.11
N ASP A 74 1.13 16.21 -1.24
CA ASP A 74 0.61 16.66 -2.53
C ASP A 74 -0.63 15.85 -2.94
N ALA A 75 -0.58 14.53 -2.80
CA ALA A 75 -1.68 13.65 -3.21
C ALA A 75 -2.94 13.87 -2.37
N VAL A 76 -2.84 13.95 -1.04
CA VAL A 76 -3.98 14.22 -0.15
C VAL A 76 -4.70 15.52 -0.52
N LEU A 77 -3.95 16.54 -0.92
CA LEU A 77 -4.49 17.85 -1.30
C LEU A 77 -5.10 17.88 -2.70
N THR A 78 -4.66 17.02 -3.63
CA THR A 78 -4.97 17.18 -5.07
C THR A 78 -5.77 16.03 -5.70
N VAL A 79 -5.73 14.85 -5.10
CA VAL A 79 -6.34 13.63 -5.65
C VAL A 79 -7.82 13.54 -5.27
N SER A 80 -8.72 13.38 -6.25
CA SER A 80 -10.13 13.08 -6.02
C SER A 80 -10.38 11.57 -6.02
N GLU A 81 -11.50 11.12 -5.46
CA GLU A 81 -11.92 9.71 -5.58
C GLU A 81 -12.04 9.28 -7.04
N ASP A 82 -12.57 10.13 -7.92
CA ASP A 82 -12.66 9.84 -9.36
C ASP A 82 -11.29 9.60 -9.99
N LYS A 83 -10.29 10.42 -9.63
CA LYS A 83 -8.90 10.26 -10.12
C LYS A 83 -8.27 8.96 -9.62
N LEU A 84 -8.60 8.52 -8.40
CA LEU A 84 -8.17 7.21 -7.90
C LEU A 84 -8.77 6.09 -8.75
N ARG A 85 -10.07 6.14 -9.01
CA ARG A 85 -10.76 5.16 -9.85
C ARG A 85 -10.22 5.12 -11.27
N GLU A 86 -9.95 6.29 -11.86
CA GLU A 86 -9.31 6.40 -13.18
C GLU A 86 -7.91 5.76 -13.20
N THR A 87 -7.11 6.01 -12.15
CA THR A 87 -5.75 5.48 -12.03
C THR A 87 -5.75 3.95 -11.95
N TYR A 88 -6.58 3.37 -11.08
CA TYR A 88 -6.75 1.92 -11.00
C TYR A 88 -7.34 1.33 -12.29
N GLY A 89 -8.28 2.03 -12.92
CA GLY A 89 -8.84 1.65 -14.21
C GLY A 89 -7.78 1.58 -15.31
N TYR A 90 -6.84 2.53 -15.32
CA TYR A 90 -5.70 2.54 -16.26
C TYR A 90 -4.75 1.36 -16.03
N VAL A 91 -4.37 1.10 -14.77
CA VAL A 91 -3.51 -0.04 -14.42
C VAL A 91 -4.19 -1.36 -14.75
N ARG A 92 -5.45 -1.54 -14.36
CA ARG A 92 -6.25 -2.73 -14.71
C ARG A 92 -6.34 -2.94 -16.22
N GLY A 93 -6.54 -1.86 -16.98
CA GLY A 93 -6.52 -1.89 -18.44
C GLY A 93 -5.24 -2.49 -19.01
N ARG A 94 -4.08 -2.16 -18.40
CA ARG A 94 -2.78 -2.70 -18.80
C ARG A 94 -2.69 -4.21 -18.69
N PHE A 95 -3.23 -4.82 -17.63
CA PHE A 95 -3.24 -6.28 -17.45
C PHE A 95 -4.25 -6.94 -18.39
N LYS A 96 -5.42 -6.32 -18.58
CA LYS A 96 -6.47 -6.80 -19.48
C LYS A 96 -6.01 -6.90 -20.93
N GLU A 97 -5.11 -6.02 -21.38
CA GLU A 97 -4.48 -6.11 -22.72
C GLU A 97 -3.78 -7.45 -22.98
N PHE A 98 -3.38 -8.18 -21.93
CA PHE A 98 -2.72 -9.48 -22.00
C PHE A 98 -3.56 -10.64 -21.49
N ASP A 99 -4.86 -10.43 -21.27
CA ASP A 99 -5.77 -11.45 -20.73
C ASP A 99 -5.29 -11.97 -19.36
N ILE A 100 -4.83 -11.06 -18.51
CA ILE A 100 -4.46 -11.33 -17.12
C ILE A 100 -5.53 -10.70 -16.23
N ASP A 101 -6.16 -11.54 -15.41
CA ASP A 101 -7.15 -11.09 -14.45
C ASP A 101 -6.48 -10.56 -13.17
N ILE A 102 -6.81 -9.34 -12.80
CA ILE A 102 -6.31 -8.64 -11.62
C ILE A 102 -7.41 -7.80 -10.99
N GLU A 103 -8.69 -8.09 -11.27
CA GLU A 103 -9.82 -7.29 -10.78
C GLU A 103 -9.83 -7.23 -9.25
N ASP A 104 -9.92 -8.38 -8.58
CA ASP A 104 -10.00 -8.48 -7.12
C ASP A 104 -8.88 -7.71 -6.39
N PRO A 105 -7.57 -7.92 -6.67
CA PRO A 105 -6.52 -7.16 -5.98
C PRO A 105 -6.56 -5.66 -6.32
N MET A 106 -6.98 -5.26 -7.52
CA MET A 106 -7.15 -3.84 -7.84
C MET A 106 -8.31 -3.21 -7.06
N GLU A 107 -9.40 -3.95 -6.87
CA GLU A 107 -10.54 -3.52 -6.06
C GLU A 107 -10.15 -3.37 -4.59
N ILE A 108 -9.49 -4.36 -3.98
CA ILE A 108 -9.00 -4.30 -2.60
C ILE A 108 -8.12 -3.06 -2.38
N MET A 109 -7.15 -2.84 -3.27
CA MET A 109 -6.25 -1.69 -3.15
C MET A 109 -6.99 -0.35 -3.35
N LEU A 110 -7.95 -0.30 -4.27
CA LEU A 110 -8.78 0.89 -4.50
C LEU A 110 -9.66 1.19 -3.28
N GLU A 111 -10.28 0.17 -2.68
CA GLU A 111 -11.10 0.31 -1.47
C GLU A 111 -10.29 0.84 -0.30
N HIS A 112 -9.10 0.27 -0.07
CA HIS A 112 -8.16 0.76 0.93
C HIS A 112 -7.84 2.24 0.73
N ASP A 113 -7.48 2.63 -0.51
CA ASP A 113 -7.06 3.98 -0.85
C ASP A 113 -8.20 5.00 -0.72
N LEU A 114 -9.41 4.63 -1.15
CA LEU A 114 -10.60 5.46 -1.00
C LEU A 114 -10.98 5.63 0.47
N TRP A 115 -10.99 4.54 1.23
CA TRP A 115 -11.25 4.58 2.67
C TRP A 115 -10.27 5.51 3.37
N LYS A 116 -8.96 5.32 3.15
CA LYS A 116 -7.92 6.17 3.74
C LYS A 116 -8.08 7.63 3.35
N LEU A 117 -8.37 7.93 2.07
CA LEU A 117 -8.61 9.30 1.60
C LEU A 117 -9.79 9.96 2.32
N ARG A 118 -10.90 9.23 2.51
CA ARG A 118 -12.08 9.70 3.25
C ARG A 118 -11.75 9.97 4.72
N GLN A 119 -11.01 9.07 5.38
CA GLN A 119 -10.61 9.27 6.77
C GLN A 119 -9.72 10.51 6.93
N ILE A 120 -8.75 10.71 6.03
CA ILE A 120 -7.88 11.89 6.06
C ILE A 120 -8.68 13.20 5.89
N ARG A 121 -9.73 13.19 5.05
CA ARG A 121 -10.51 14.40 4.74
C ARG A 121 -11.64 14.68 5.71
N GLY A 122 -12.24 13.64 6.29
CA GLY A 122 -13.48 13.75 7.08
C GLY A 122 -13.33 13.39 8.55
N ASN A 123 -12.27 12.68 8.94
CA ASN A 123 -12.11 12.11 10.28
C ASN A 123 -10.64 12.09 10.74
N PHE A 124 -9.88 13.13 10.37
CA PHE A 124 -8.42 13.14 10.46
C PHE A 124 -7.88 12.86 11.88
N ASP A 125 -8.43 13.52 12.91
CA ASP A 125 -7.94 13.40 14.28
C ASP A 125 -8.07 11.97 14.82
N ASN A 126 -9.22 11.33 14.58
CA ASN A 126 -9.46 9.95 14.99
C ASN A 126 -8.58 8.99 14.19
N PHE A 127 -8.47 9.21 12.87
CA PHE A 127 -7.63 8.39 11.99
C PHE A 127 -6.17 8.41 12.43
N VAL A 128 -5.58 9.59 12.65
CA VAL A 128 -4.20 9.73 13.10
C VAL A 128 -4.01 9.14 14.49
N THR A 129 -4.96 9.35 15.41
CA THR A 129 -4.90 8.77 16.76
C THR A 129 -4.90 7.24 16.71
N MET A 130 -5.78 6.63 15.92
CA MET A 130 -5.81 5.18 15.72
C MET A 130 -4.49 4.69 15.11
N PHE A 131 -4.01 5.34 14.05
CA PHE A 131 -2.79 4.91 13.35
C PHE A 131 -1.55 5.00 14.25
N LEU A 132 -1.43 6.07 15.05
CA LEU A 132 -0.35 6.22 16.03
C LEU A 132 -0.44 5.16 17.12
N LYS A 133 -1.65 4.86 17.61
CA LYS A 133 -1.86 3.79 18.60
C LYS A 133 -1.43 2.43 18.03
N PHE A 134 -1.86 2.10 16.82
CA PHE A 134 -1.45 0.89 16.12
C PHE A 134 0.08 0.79 15.98
N ALA A 135 0.75 1.87 15.57
CA ALA A 135 2.20 1.89 15.46
C ALA A 135 2.92 1.73 16.81
N MET A 136 2.36 2.23 17.90
CA MET A 136 2.94 2.09 19.25
C MET A 136 2.72 0.70 19.84
N GLU A 137 1.54 0.11 19.63
CA GLU A 137 1.14 -1.18 20.20
C GLU A 137 1.66 -2.36 19.39
N SER A 138 1.72 -2.23 18.06
CA SER A 138 2.10 -3.28 17.11
C SER A 138 3.12 -2.75 16.08
N PRO A 139 4.34 -2.38 16.50
CA PRO A 139 5.32 -1.73 15.62
C PRO A 139 5.82 -2.61 14.46
N GLU A 140 5.88 -3.93 14.66
CA GLU A 140 6.26 -4.89 13.60
C GLU A 140 5.18 -4.95 12.51
N ASP A 141 3.90 -4.99 12.90
CA ASP A 141 2.77 -4.97 11.98
C ASP A 141 2.68 -3.62 11.25
N ALA A 142 2.93 -2.51 11.94
CA ALA A 142 2.99 -1.20 11.31
C ALA A 142 4.11 -1.09 10.27
N TYR A 143 5.27 -1.68 10.55
CA TYR A 143 6.35 -1.78 9.58
C TYR A 143 5.95 -2.66 8.39
N LYS A 144 5.36 -3.84 8.64
CA LYS A 144 4.93 -4.75 7.57
C LYS A 144 3.85 -4.10 6.68
N TYR A 145 2.89 -3.40 7.27
CA TYR A 145 1.90 -2.62 6.52
C TYR A 145 2.58 -1.56 5.61
N ALA A 146 3.58 -0.84 6.11
CA ALA A 146 4.34 0.12 5.29
C ALA A 146 5.12 -0.55 4.14
N VAL A 147 5.67 -1.75 4.38
CA VAL A 147 6.34 -2.58 3.36
C VAL A 147 5.34 -2.98 2.27
N ILE A 148 4.17 -3.49 2.64
CA ILE A 148 3.12 -3.90 1.69
C ILE A 148 2.72 -2.76 0.78
N LEU A 149 2.39 -1.58 1.33
CA LEU A 149 2.01 -0.41 0.51
C LEU A 149 3.14 0.01 -0.45
N THR A 150 4.40 -0.07 0.01
CA THR A 150 5.56 0.31 -0.80
C THR A 150 5.84 -0.73 -1.89
N ALA A 151 5.74 -2.02 -1.58
CA ALA A 151 5.92 -3.13 -2.51
C ALA A 151 4.83 -3.10 -3.60
N LEU A 152 3.56 -2.93 -3.21
CA LEU A 152 2.46 -2.74 -4.14
C LEU A 152 2.69 -1.52 -5.05
N THR A 153 3.17 -0.40 -4.51
CA THR A 153 3.55 0.76 -5.32
C THR A 153 4.60 0.41 -6.39
N LEU A 154 5.67 -0.30 -6.01
CA LEU A 154 6.71 -0.73 -6.94
C LEU A 154 6.15 -1.66 -8.02
N LEU A 155 5.32 -2.64 -7.63
CA LEU A 155 4.71 -3.61 -8.55
C LEU A 155 3.79 -2.92 -9.57
N LEU A 156 2.94 -1.99 -9.13
CA LEU A 156 2.06 -1.28 -10.06
C LEU A 156 2.85 -0.39 -11.02
N ILE A 157 3.89 0.31 -10.55
CA ILE A 157 4.74 1.11 -11.46
C ILE A 157 5.55 0.20 -12.41
N ALA A 158 6.05 -0.94 -11.92
CA ALA A 158 6.73 -1.93 -12.75
C ALA A 158 5.80 -2.50 -13.84
N SER A 159 4.52 -2.74 -13.53
CA SER A 159 3.52 -3.23 -14.48
C SER A 159 3.35 -2.31 -15.69
N LEU A 160 3.41 -1.00 -15.47
CA LEU A 160 3.32 0.00 -16.54
C LEU A 160 4.53 -0.05 -17.48
N ASN A 161 5.67 -0.57 -17.01
CA ASN A 161 6.91 -0.71 -17.77
C ASN A 161 7.11 -2.12 -18.36
N ALA A 162 6.31 -3.10 -17.93
CA ALA A 162 6.42 -4.48 -18.40
C ALA A 162 5.96 -4.60 -19.86
N LYS A 163 6.76 -5.27 -20.70
CA LYS A 163 6.51 -5.40 -22.15
C LYS A 163 6.04 -6.78 -22.59
N THR A 164 6.02 -7.75 -21.68
CA THR A 164 5.68 -9.14 -21.98
C THR A 164 4.58 -9.63 -21.03
N ARG A 165 3.75 -10.55 -21.53
CA ARG A 165 2.71 -11.22 -20.72
C ARG A 165 3.31 -11.88 -19.48
N GLU A 166 4.40 -12.63 -19.65
CA GLU A 166 5.07 -13.36 -18.56
C GLU A 166 5.48 -12.45 -17.40
N LYS A 167 6.03 -11.26 -17.69
CA LYS A 167 6.41 -10.29 -16.66
C LYS A 167 5.18 -9.73 -15.94
N LEU A 168 4.13 -9.39 -16.69
CA LEU A 168 2.89 -8.91 -16.11
C LEU A 168 2.22 -10.00 -15.25
N GLU A 169 2.26 -11.26 -15.68
CA GLU A 169 1.68 -12.38 -14.95
C GLU A 169 2.42 -12.62 -13.63
N SER A 170 3.75 -12.58 -13.65
CA SER A 170 4.54 -12.64 -12.42
C SER A 170 4.24 -11.46 -11.49
N ILE A 171 4.12 -10.24 -12.01
CA ILE A 171 3.74 -9.06 -11.21
C ILE A 171 2.32 -9.22 -10.63
N ALA A 172 1.38 -9.75 -11.41
CA ALA A 172 0.01 -9.96 -10.97
C ALA A 172 -0.08 -10.96 -9.81
N ASN A 173 0.72 -12.03 -9.84
CA ASN A 173 0.77 -13.01 -8.76
C ASN A 173 1.21 -12.38 -7.43
N GLU A 174 2.33 -11.66 -7.44
CA GLU A 174 2.82 -10.97 -6.24
C GLU A 174 1.86 -9.86 -5.77
N THR A 175 1.19 -9.18 -6.72
CA THR A 175 0.19 -8.16 -6.40
C THR A 175 -1.02 -8.77 -5.69
N ARG A 176 -1.47 -9.99 -6.06
CA ARG A 176 -2.57 -10.68 -5.39
C ARG A 176 -2.21 -11.02 -3.94
N GLU A 177 -1.07 -11.66 -3.73
CA GLU A 177 -0.63 -12.07 -2.39
C GLU A 177 -0.54 -10.86 -1.43
N LEU A 178 0.03 -9.75 -1.90
CA LEU A 178 0.14 -8.53 -1.10
C LEU A 178 -1.17 -7.77 -0.94
N ALA A 179 -2.09 -7.85 -1.90
CA ALA A 179 -3.41 -7.25 -1.77
C ALA A 179 -4.25 -7.98 -0.70
N ASP A 180 -4.20 -9.31 -0.66
CA ASP A 180 -4.89 -10.09 0.38
C ASP A 180 -4.38 -9.71 1.79
N GLU A 181 -3.07 -9.51 1.95
CA GLU A 181 -2.53 -9.00 3.22
C GLU A 181 -2.98 -7.57 3.53
N LEU A 182 -3.06 -6.70 2.50
CA LEU A 182 -3.55 -5.33 2.65
C LEU A 182 -5.02 -5.29 3.09
N GLU A 183 -5.84 -6.20 2.59
CA GLU A 183 -7.26 -6.32 2.96
C GLU A 183 -7.41 -6.53 4.47
N LEU A 184 -6.62 -7.44 5.05
CA LEU A 184 -6.63 -7.70 6.50
C LEU A 184 -6.33 -6.45 7.32
N TYR A 185 -5.32 -5.66 6.92
CA TYR A 185 -5.02 -4.38 7.57
C TYR A 185 -6.17 -3.39 7.42
N THR A 186 -6.76 -3.31 6.24
CA THR A 186 -7.89 -2.41 5.94
C THR A 186 -9.08 -2.71 6.84
N LEU A 187 -9.48 -3.98 6.93
CA LEU A 187 -10.55 -4.45 7.81
C LEU A 187 -10.25 -4.17 9.29
N THR A 188 -9.00 -4.40 9.72
CA THR A 188 -8.55 -4.09 11.10
C THR A 188 -8.76 -2.60 11.41
N PHE A 189 -8.33 -1.73 10.51
CA PHE A 189 -8.44 -0.29 10.72
C PHE A 189 -9.88 0.22 10.63
N MET A 190 -10.68 -0.33 9.72
CA MET A 190 -12.12 -0.04 9.65
C MET A 190 -12.81 -0.43 10.96
N ALA A 191 -12.57 -1.63 11.48
CA ALA A 191 -13.13 -2.07 12.76
C ALA A 191 -12.72 -1.16 13.92
N ALA A 192 -11.43 -0.79 13.98
CA ALA A 192 -10.90 0.08 15.02
C ALA A 192 -11.45 1.52 14.98
N LEU A 193 -11.79 2.04 13.79
CA LEU A 193 -12.28 3.41 13.62
C LEU A 193 -13.80 3.55 13.54
N GLU A 194 -14.50 2.56 13.01
CA GLU A 194 -15.90 2.67 12.60
C GLU A 194 -16.87 1.92 13.52
N GLY A 195 -16.40 1.05 14.43
CA GLY A 195 -17.15 0.58 15.58
C GLY A 195 -18.61 0.18 15.32
N ASN A 196 -18.90 -0.68 14.34
CA ASN A 196 -20.25 -1.23 14.08
C ASN A 196 -20.50 -2.55 14.84
N GLU A 197 -21.54 -2.62 15.68
CA GLU A 197 -21.70 -3.65 16.73
C GLU A 197 -21.97 -5.11 16.29
N GLU A 198 -22.28 -5.41 15.02
CA GLU A 198 -22.73 -6.76 14.62
C GLU A 198 -21.72 -7.63 13.84
N GLU A 199 -20.82 -7.06 13.02
CA GLU A 199 -19.70 -7.82 12.41
C GLU A 199 -18.43 -7.81 13.29
N ASN A 200 -18.35 -6.91 14.26
CA ASN A 200 -17.14 -6.65 15.05
C ASN A 200 -16.82 -7.64 16.17
N LYS A 201 -17.65 -8.65 16.46
CA LYS A 201 -17.36 -9.55 17.59
C LYS A 201 -16.16 -10.47 17.37
N VAL A 202 -15.80 -10.74 16.11
CA VAL A 202 -14.63 -11.58 15.76
C VAL A 202 -13.40 -10.71 15.50
N VAL A 203 -13.61 -9.53 14.89
CA VAL A 203 -12.55 -8.60 14.47
C VAL A 203 -12.03 -7.72 15.63
N ALA A 204 -12.91 -7.25 16.53
CA ALA A 204 -12.52 -6.31 17.59
C ALA A 204 -11.67 -6.93 18.72
N THR A 205 -11.54 -8.25 18.77
CA THR A 205 -10.67 -8.96 19.71
C THR A 205 -9.24 -9.15 19.22
N ALA A 206 -8.96 -8.85 17.96
CA ALA A 206 -7.63 -9.01 17.38
C ALA A 206 -6.86 -7.68 17.44
N GLY A 207 -5.81 -7.64 18.26
CA GLY A 207 -4.83 -6.55 18.33
C GLY A 207 -3.70 -6.66 17.29
N SER A 208 -3.70 -7.71 16.46
CA SER A 208 -2.76 -7.93 15.36
C SER A 208 -3.42 -8.66 14.19
N THR A 209 -2.82 -8.55 13.00
CA THR A 209 -3.24 -9.29 11.80
C THR A 209 -3.16 -10.81 12.00
N GLU A 210 -2.21 -11.31 12.79
CA GLU A 210 -2.09 -12.73 13.14
C GLU A 210 -3.22 -13.20 14.07
N GLU A 211 -3.69 -12.35 14.99
CA GLU A 211 -4.87 -12.65 15.80
C GLU A 211 -6.16 -12.64 14.97
N LEU A 212 -6.23 -11.75 13.97
CA LEU A 212 -7.34 -11.66 13.03
C LEU A 212 -7.41 -12.88 12.11
N ARG A 213 -6.25 -13.32 11.58
CA ARG A 213 -6.13 -14.54 10.78
C ARG A 213 -6.63 -15.78 11.53
N LYS A 214 -6.26 -15.92 12.81
CA LYS A 214 -6.75 -17.00 13.68
C LYS A 214 -8.24 -16.91 13.98
N ALA A 215 -8.78 -15.69 14.11
CA ALA A 215 -10.20 -15.48 14.37
C ALA A 215 -11.05 -15.81 13.13
N LEU A 216 -10.53 -15.59 11.92
CA LEU A 216 -11.18 -15.91 10.65
C LEU A 216 -11.09 -17.39 10.25
N GLU A 217 -10.03 -18.12 10.64
CA GLU A 217 -9.90 -19.58 10.41
C GLU A 217 -10.88 -20.44 11.24
N ILE A 218 -11.60 -19.85 12.21
CA ILE A 218 -12.53 -20.55 13.12
C ILE A 218 -13.99 -20.50 12.61
N VAL A 219 -14.28 -19.76 11.54
CA VAL A 219 -15.63 -19.62 10.94
C VAL A 219 -15.83 -20.57 9.76
#